data_AF-A0AAU9LZF2-F1
#
_entry.id   AF-A0AAU9LZF2-F1
#
_cell.length_a   1.000
_cell.length_b   1.000
_cell.length_c   1.000
_cell.angle_alpha   90.00
_cell.angle_beta   90.00
_cell.angle_gamma   90.00
#
_symmetry.space_group_name_H-M   'P 1'
#
loop_
_entity.id
_entity.type
_entity.pdbx_description
1 polymer ?
#
loop_
_entity_poly.entity_id
_entity_poly.type
_entity_poly.pdbx_seq_one_letter_code
_entity_poly.pdbx_strand_id
1 'polypeptide(L)'
;MKYNPRVTSSRRKNRKAHFSAPSSIRRVLMSAPLSGELRSKHNLRSMPIRKDDEVNGSTVNVGINPSKCVITKLRLDKDRKSLIDRKAMGRAAADKDKEDKFTSEEIMQNVD
;
A
#
# COMPACT_ATOMS: atom_id res chain seq x y z
N MET A 1 -13.99 -7.01 16.55
CA MET A 1 -14.95 -5.88 16.49
C MET A 1 -14.16 -4.60 16.26
N LYS A 2 -14.72 -3.58 15.62
CA LYS A 2 -14.01 -2.29 15.46
C LYS A 2 -14.19 -1.46 16.73
N TYR A 3 -13.10 -1.07 17.39
CA TYR A 3 -13.15 -0.40 18.70
C TYR A 3 -13.16 1.13 18.63
N ASN A 4 -12.68 1.73 17.54
CA ASN A 4 -12.57 3.18 17.43
C ASN A 4 -13.94 3.81 17.10
N PRO A 5 -14.50 4.67 17.98
CA PRO A 5 -15.82 5.27 17.78
C PRO A 5 -15.87 6.29 16.64
N ARG A 6 -14.72 6.85 16.23
CA ARG A 6 -14.64 7.89 15.18
C ARG A 6 -14.79 7.35 13.76
N VAL A 7 -14.76 6.02 13.57
CA VAL A 7 -14.71 5.44 12.23
C VAL A 7 -15.90 4.52 12.02
N THR A 8 -16.75 4.84 11.04
CA THR A 8 -17.99 4.10 10.77
C THR A 8 -17.75 2.70 10.17
N SER A 9 -18.64 1.75 10.48
CA SER A 9 -18.74 0.42 9.85
C SER A 9 -19.95 0.31 8.91
N SER A 10 -20.76 1.37 8.80
CA SER A 10 -21.99 1.36 8.00
C SER A 10 -21.66 1.20 6.50
N ARG A 11 -22.20 0.13 5.88
CA ARG A 11 -22.03 -0.15 4.45
C ARG A 11 -22.44 1.03 3.57
N ARG A 12 -23.54 1.71 3.90
CA ARG A 12 -24.05 2.86 3.14
C ARG A 12 -23.07 4.03 3.14
N LYS A 13 -22.53 4.38 4.31
CA LYS A 13 -21.56 5.48 4.47
C LYS A 13 -20.25 5.16 3.73
N ASN A 14 -19.74 3.93 3.86
CA ASN A 14 -18.52 3.49 3.18
C ASN A 14 -18.65 3.47 1.65
N ARG A 15 -19.77 2.99 1.11
CA ARG A 15 -20.03 3.03 -0.33
C ARG A 15 -20.11 4.47 -0.85
N LYS A 16 -20.82 5.36 -0.15
CA LYS A 16 -20.92 6.77 -0.53
C LYS A 16 -19.52 7.39 -0.59
N ALA A 17 -18.72 7.22 0.45
CA ALA A 17 -17.34 7.73 0.50
C ALA A 17 -16.45 7.20 -0.64
N HIS A 18 -16.58 5.94 -1.02
CA HIS A 18 -15.81 5.34 -2.11
C HIS A 18 -16.21 5.88 -3.49
N PHE A 19 -17.51 5.89 -3.81
CA PHE A 19 -17.98 6.28 -5.14
C PHE A 19 -17.95 7.78 -5.38
N SER A 20 -18.12 8.61 -4.34
CA SER A 20 -18.06 10.07 -4.44
C SER A 20 -16.70 10.67 -4.04
N ALA A 21 -15.62 9.86 -4.00
CA ALA A 21 -14.31 10.32 -3.57
C ALA A 21 -13.74 11.43 -4.50
N PRO A 22 -13.12 12.50 -3.96
CA PRO A 22 -12.38 13.49 -4.75
C PRO A 22 -11.06 12.93 -5.30
N SER A 23 -10.45 13.62 -6.26
CA SER A 23 -9.28 13.14 -7.02
C SER A 23 -8.09 12.70 -6.15
N SER A 24 -7.74 13.48 -5.12
CA SER A 24 -6.64 13.15 -4.20
C SER A 24 -6.88 11.84 -3.45
N ILE A 25 -8.13 11.57 -3.06
CA ILE A 25 -8.53 10.34 -2.38
C ILE A 25 -8.61 9.18 -3.39
N ARG A 26 -9.16 9.41 -4.58
CA ARG A 26 -9.18 8.41 -5.66
C ARG A 26 -7.77 7.93 -5.99
N ARG A 27 -6.77 8.81 -6.03
CA ARG A 27 -5.36 8.45 -6.25
C ARG A 27 -4.85 7.43 -5.23
N VAL A 28 -5.26 7.54 -3.97
CA VAL A 28 -4.87 6.59 -2.92
C VAL A 28 -5.64 5.27 -3.03
N LEU A 29 -6.95 5.36 -3.30
CA LEU A 29 -7.81 4.18 -3.53
C LEU A 29 -7.37 3.37 -4.75
N MET A 30 -6.97 4.05 -5.82
CA MET A 30 -6.45 3.48 -7.07
C MET A 30 -4.95 3.21 -6.97
N SER A 31 -4.56 2.48 -5.93
CA SER A 31 -3.19 1.95 -5.80
C SER A 31 -3.09 0.53 -6.35
N ALA A 32 -1.91 0.19 -6.86
CA ALA A 32 -1.59 -1.13 -7.38
C ALA A 32 -0.42 -1.76 -6.59
N PRO A 33 -0.39 -3.09 -6.42
CA PRO A 33 0.77 -3.79 -5.88
C PRO A 33 2.00 -3.63 -6.78
N LEU A 34 3.18 -3.60 -6.15
CA LEU A 34 4.46 -3.66 -6.86
C LEU A 34 4.85 -5.12 -7.17
N SER A 35 5.67 -5.33 -8.20
CA SER A 35 6.32 -6.61 -8.50
C SER A 35 7.30 -7.05 -7.39
N GLY A 36 7.68 -8.33 -7.36
CA GLY A 36 8.61 -8.85 -6.34
C GLY A 36 9.93 -8.08 -6.29
N GLU A 37 10.52 -7.81 -7.46
CA GLU A 37 11.78 -7.05 -7.60
C GLU A 37 11.66 -5.63 -7.03
N LEU A 38 10.57 -4.92 -7.36
CA LEU A 38 10.33 -3.56 -6.89
C LEU A 38 10.02 -3.50 -5.40
N ARG A 39 9.39 -4.54 -4.84
CA ARG A 39 9.14 -4.65 -3.39
C ARG A 39 10.45 -4.76 -2.64
N SER A 40 11.36 -5.65 -3.08
CA SER A 40 12.66 -5.84 -2.43
C SER A 40 13.52 -4.57 -2.55
N LYS A 41 13.51 -3.92 -3.72
CA LYS A 41 14.31 -2.71 -3.97
C LYS A 41 13.91 -1.51 -3.13
N HIS A 42 12.60 -1.30 -2.93
CA HIS A 42 12.07 -0.09 -2.30
C HIS A 42 11.43 -0.33 -0.93
N ASN A 43 11.39 -1.58 -0.45
CA ASN A 43 10.74 -2.00 0.80
C ASN A 43 9.27 -1.57 0.92
N LEU A 44 8.51 -1.65 -0.17
CA LEU A 44 7.11 -1.20 -0.25
C LEU A 44 6.22 -2.22 -0.93
N ARG A 45 4.99 -2.39 -0.43
CA ARG A 45 4.02 -3.33 -1.00
C ARG A 45 3.22 -2.76 -2.17
N SER A 46 2.81 -1.50 -2.12
CA SER A 46 1.91 -0.88 -3.11
C SER A 46 2.13 0.62 -3.30
N MET A 47 1.83 1.09 -4.51
CA MET A 47 1.95 2.50 -4.92
C MET A 47 0.76 2.96 -5.76
N PRO A 48 0.37 4.26 -5.67
CA PRO A 48 -0.54 4.87 -6.63
C PRO A 48 0.01 4.75 -8.05
N ILE A 49 -0.80 4.25 -8.97
CA ILE A 49 -0.46 4.11 -10.39
C ILE A 49 -0.32 5.50 -11.05
N ARG A 50 0.61 5.66 -11.99
CA ARG A 50 0.75 6.85 -12.87
C ARG A 50 0.66 6.46 -14.35
N LYS A 51 0.42 7.47 -15.20
CA LYS A 51 0.20 7.35 -16.65
C LYS A 51 1.32 6.64 -17.41
N ASP A 52 2.53 6.64 -16.90
CA ASP A 52 3.70 6.03 -17.55
C ASP A 52 4.38 4.96 -16.68
N ASP A 53 3.64 4.40 -15.72
CA ASP A 53 4.08 3.16 -15.07
C ASP A 53 3.73 1.99 -16.00
N GLU A 54 4.66 1.03 -16.14
CA GLU A 54 4.38 -0.20 -16.89
C GLU A 54 3.65 -1.20 -16.01
N VAL A 55 2.61 -1.81 -16.56
CA VAL A 55 1.67 -2.65 -15.80
C VAL A 55 1.33 -3.94 -16.54
N ASN A 56 0.71 -3.85 -17.73
CA ASN A 56 0.40 -5.00 -18.59
C ASN A 56 0.58 -4.60 -20.06
N GLY A 57 1.28 -5.42 -20.86
CA GLY A 57 1.57 -5.20 -22.27
C GLY A 57 0.39 -5.47 -23.23
N SER A 58 -0.85 -5.24 -22.80
CA SER A 58 -2.03 -5.45 -23.65
C SER A 58 -2.10 -4.38 -24.75
N THR A 59 -2.29 -4.81 -26.00
CA THR A 59 -2.30 -3.95 -27.19
C THR A 59 -3.55 -3.08 -27.34
N VAL A 60 -4.66 -3.45 -26.68
CA VAL A 60 -5.94 -2.73 -26.70
C VAL A 60 -6.29 -2.28 -25.27
N ASN A 61 -6.83 -1.07 -25.14
CA ASN A 61 -7.22 -0.50 -23.87
C ASN A 61 -8.49 -1.18 -23.32
N VAL A 62 -8.31 -2.18 -22.45
CA VAL A 62 -9.39 -2.77 -21.65
C VAL A 62 -9.37 -2.13 -20.25
N GLY A 63 -10.55 -1.70 -19.77
CA GLY A 63 -10.70 -1.11 -18.45
C GLY A 63 -10.50 -2.12 -17.33
N ILE A 64 -9.34 -2.08 -16.66
CA ILE A 64 -9.01 -2.97 -15.53
C ILE A 64 -8.77 -2.12 -14.28
N ASN A 65 -9.28 -2.58 -13.13
CA ASN A 65 -9.03 -1.91 -11.86
C ASN A 65 -7.55 -2.09 -11.42
N PRO A 66 -6.86 -1.03 -10.97
CA PRO A 66 -5.44 -1.11 -10.60
C PRO A 66 -5.09 -2.13 -9.52
N SER A 67 -6.03 -2.45 -8.61
CA SER A 67 -5.80 -3.46 -7.57
C SER A 67 -5.62 -4.88 -8.12
N LYS A 68 -6.08 -5.14 -9.35
CA LYS A 68 -5.91 -6.41 -10.08
C LYS A 68 -4.65 -6.42 -10.96
N CYS A 69 -3.90 -5.33 -10.98
CA CYS A 69 -2.73 -5.18 -11.82
C CYS A 69 -1.46 -5.13 -10.96
N VAL A 70 -0.31 -5.52 -11.51
CA VAL A 70 0.98 -5.44 -10.81
C VAL A 70 1.89 -4.47 -11.56
N ILE A 71 2.49 -3.51 -10.86
CA ILE A 71 3.43 -2.57 -11.47
C ILE A 71 4.78 -3.26 -11.65
N THR A 72 5.31 -3.25 -12.88
CA THR A 72 6.59 -3.86 -13.22
C THR A 72 7.72 -2.83 -13.29
N LYS A 73 7.44 -1.63 -13.81
CA LYS A 73 8.39 -0.49 -13.83
C LYS A 73 7.73 0.79 -13.35
N LEU A 74 8.48 1.57 -12.58
CA LEU A 74 8.02 2.84 -12.02
C LEU A 74 8.65 4.00 -12.80
N ARG A 75 7.83 4.96 -13.23
CA ARG A 75 8.34 6.27 -13.66
C ARG A 75 8.77 7.09 -12.45
N LEU A 76 10.07 7.36 -12.32
CA LEU A 76 10.65 8.03 -11.14
C LEU A 76 10.82 9.54 -11.37
N ASP A 77 9.95 10.33 -10.74
CA ASP A 77 10.10 11.79 -10.62
C ASP A 77 10.50 12.18 -9.18
N LYS A 78 10.88 13.45 -8.95
CA LYS A 78 11.25 13.97 -7.63
C LYS A 78 10.20 13.64 -6.55
N ASP A 79 8.93 13.86 -6.86
CA ASP A 79 7.83 13.60 -5.92
C ASP A 79 7.52 12.13 -5.73
N ARG A 80 7.87 11.28 -6.71
CA ARG A 80 7.68 9.84 -6.57
C ARG A 80 8.77 9.25 -5.68
N LYS A 81 10.02 9.67 -5.86
CA LYS A 81 11.13 9.29 -4.99
C LYS A 81 10.84 9.68 -3.55
N SER A 82 10.45 10.93 -3.30
CA SER A 82 10.09 11.38 -1.95
C SER A 82 8.89 10.64 -1.34
N LEU A 83 7.93 10.18 -2.15
CA LEU A 83 6.82 9.33 -1.68
C LEU A 83 7.28 7.91 -1.34
N ILE A 84 8.19 7.35 -2.14
CA ILE A 84 8.78 6.03 -1.92
C ILE A 84 9.56 6.07 -0.60
N ASP A 85 10.48 7.02 -0.44
CA ASP A 85 11.33 7.13 0.74
C ASP A 85 10.49 7.27 2.01
N ARG A 86 9.47 8.14 1.98
CA ARG A 86 8.55 8.34 3.11
C ARG A 86 7.81 7.07 3.50
N LYS A 87 7.28 6.34 2.52
CA LYS A 87 6.57 5.09 2.81
C LYS A 87 7.54 4.00 3.28
N ALA A 88 8.76 3.95 2.74
CA ALA A 88 9.75 2.94 3.06
C ALA A 88 10.25 3.13 4.50
N MET A 89 10.50 4.39 4.90
CA MET A 89 10.77 4.75 6.30
C MET A 89 9.62 4.36 7.22
N GLY A 90 8.37 4.68 6.84
CA GLY A 90 7.20 4.31 7.63
C GLY A 90 7.03 2.80 7.78
N ARG A 91 7.46 2.02 6.78
CA ARG A 91 7.47 0.56 6.86
C ARG A 91 8.57 0.03 7.77
N ALA A 92 9.79 0.54 7.63
CA ALA A 92 10.94 0.16 8.44
C ALA A 92 10.71 0.43 9.94
N ALA A 93 10.07 1.55 10.29
CA ALA A 93 9.69 1.84 11.67
C ALA A 93 8.71 0.79 12.22
N ALA A 94 7.67 0.46 11.44
CA ALA A 94 6.66 -0.53 11.86
C ALA A 94 7.20 -1.97 11.94
N ASP A 95 8.27 -2.29 11.20
CA ASP A 95 8.93 -3.59 11.28
C ASP A 95 9.85 -3.66 12.53
N LYS A 96 10.53 -2.56 12.92
CA LYS A 96 11.26 -2.47 14.20
C LYS A 96 10.35 -2.63 15.42
N ASP A 97 9.20 -1.94 15.42
CA ASP A 97 8.19 -2.04 16.49
C ASP A 97 7.60 -3.45 16.66
N LYS A 98 7.88 -4.38 15.75
CA LYS A 98 7.50 -5.79 15.85
C LYS A 98 8.61 -6.68 16.40
N GLU A 99 9.88 -6.39 16.08
CA GLU A 99 11.01 -7.10 16.68
C GLU A 99 11.08 -6.85 18.19
N ASP A 100 10.81 -5.62 18.63
CA ASP A 100 10.79 -5.27 20.06
C ASP A 100 9.64 -5.90 20.86
N LYS A 101 8.70 -6.60 20.21
CA LYS A 101 7.51 -7.18 20.88
C LYS A 101 7.59 -8.67 21.13
N PHE A 102 8.61 -9.35 20.60
CA PHE A 102 8.83 -10.77 20.82
C PHE A 102 10.34 -11.06 20.72
N THR A 103 11.09 -10.75 21.78
CA THR A 103 12.44 -11.31 21.90
C THR A 103 12.30 -12.82 22.12
N SER A 104 13.09 -13.60 21.38
CA SER A 104 13.06 -15.07 21.46
C SER A 104 13.44 -15.61 22.85
N GLU A 105 14.11 -14.80 23.66
CA GLU A 105 14.52 -15.11 25.03
C GLU A 105 13.34 -15.03 26.03
N GLU A 106 12.41 -14.08 25.86
CA GLU A 106 11.21 -13.95 26.70
C GLU A 106 10.15 -15.03 26.42
N ILE A 107 10.10 -15.55 25.19
CA ILE A 107 9.18 -16.65 24.84
C ILE A 107 9.61 -17.96 25.51
N MET A 108 10.91 -18.20 25.70
CA MET A 108 11.42 -19.40 26.37
C MET A 108 11.33 -19.33 27.90
N GLN A 109 11.29 -18.14 28.50
CA GLN A 109 11.14 -17.97 29.95
C GLN A 109 9.68 -18.07 30.45
N ASN A 110 8.68 -18.02 29.56
CA ASN A 110 7.26 -18.14 29.92
C ASN A 110 6.70 -19.55 29.68
N VAL A 111 7.56 -20.53 29.42
CA VAL A 111 7.23 -21.96 29.37
C VAL A 111 7.92 -22.64 30.54
N ASP A 112 7.37 -22.40 31.73
CA ASP A 112 7.51 -23.21 32.95
C ASP A 112 6.15 -23.22 33.66
#